data_AF-A0A7V3ERK0-F1
#
_entry.id   AF-A0A7V3ERK0-F1
#
_cell.length_a   1.000
_cell.length_b   1.000
_cell.length_c   1.000
_cell.angle_alpha   90.00
_cell.angle_beta   90.00
_cell.angle_gamma   90.00
#
_symmetry.space_group_name_H-M   'P 1'
#
loop_
_entity.id
_entity.type
_entity.pdbx_description
1 polymer ?
#
loop_
_entity_poly.entity_id
_entity_poly.type
_entity_poly.pdbx_seq_one_letter_code
_entity_poly.pdbx_strand_id
1 'polypeptide(L)'
;MEAREMRAQRENWGTRLGAILAVAGSAVGLGNFLRFPSVAAQNGGGAFMLPYLVSLLLLGVPLMLVEWTVGRYGGGFGHGTAPGIFQSLWRKNRFIEYFGVIGIFGPLVILMYYTYIESWLLGYAVLSLTPRYAALTTQEEMSRFLAEYRSGGWSVSFFLLTFAANVSVISFGVRRGIERFCRWAM
;
A
#
# COMPACT_ATOMS: atom_id res chain seq x y z
N MET A 1 -39.84 10.77 -15.13
CA MET A 1 -38.97 9.76 -15.77
C MET A 1 -37.56 10.32 -16.03
N GLU A 2 -37.03 11.20 -15.16
CA GLU A 2 -35.75 11.88 -15.37
C GLU A 2 -35.01 12.09 -14.04
N ALA A 3 -34.59 10.97 -13.45
CA ALA A 3 -33.53 10.96 -12.45
C ALA A 3 -32.74 9.67 -12.62
N ARG A 4 -32.22 9.43 -13.84
CA ARG A 4 -31.03 8.59 -13.97
C ARG A 4 -29.90 9.41 -13.36
N GLU A 5 -29.71 9.26 -12.06
CA GLU A 5 -28.50 9.67 -11.37
C GLU A 5 -27.30 9.37 -12.29
N MET A 6 -26.47 10.38 -12.55
CA MET A 6 -25.14 10.17 -13.11
C MET A 6 -24.35 9.30 -12.15
N ARG A 7 -24.58 7.98 -12.15
CA ARG A 7 -23.66 7.03 -11.56
C ARG A 7 -22.38 7.20 -12.34
N ALA A 8 -21.39 7.86 -11.74
CA ALA A 8 -20.04 7.93 -12.28
C ALA A 8 -19.65 6.53 -12.73
N GLN A 9 -19.41 6.38 -14.04
CA GLN A 9 -19.14 5.08 -14.63
C GLN A 9 -17.88 4.53 -13.94
N ARG A 10 -18.02 3.40 -13.24
CA ARG A 10 -16.92 2.81 -12.47
C ARG A 10 -15.75 2.54 -13.42
N GLU A 11 -14.58 3.05 -13.07
CA GLU A 11 -13.38 2.79 -13.88
C GLU A 11 -12.99 1.31 -13.82
N ASN A 12 -12.56 0.79 -14.97
CA ASN A 12 -12.02 -0.55 -15.12
C ASN A 12 -10.55 -0.48 -15.51
N TRP A 13 -9.81 -1.54 -15.20
CA TRP A 13 -8.45 -1.73 -15.69
C TRP A 13 -8.43 -1.71 -17.22
N GLY A 14 -7.48 -0.99 -17.79
CA GLY A 14 -7.29 -0.88 -19.23
C GLY A 14 -6.73 -2.16 -19.85
N THR A 15 -5.93 -2.93 -19.11
CA THR A 15 -5.36 -4.20 -19.57
C THR A 15 -5.23 -5.23 -18.44
N ARG A 16 -5.20 -6.51 -18.81
CA ARG A 16 -4.92 -7.61 -17.86
C ARG A 16 -3.54 -7.48 -17.24
N LEU A 17 -2.51 -7.16 -18.03
CA LEU A 17 -1.15 -6.99 -17.53
C LEU A 17 -1.06 -5.83 -16.54
N GLY A 18 -1.69 -4.69 -16.86
CA GLY A 18 -1.75 -3.54 -15.96
C GLY A 18 -2.44 -3.85 -14.63
N ALA A 19 -3.52 -4.64 -14.64
CA ALA A 19 -4.15 -5.11 -13.41
C ALA A 19 -3.20 -6.00 -12.58
N ILE A 20 -2.48 -6.94 -13.22
CA ILE A 20 -1.52 -7.82 -12.53
C ILE A 20 -0.38 -6.99 -11.91
N LEU A 21 0.18 -6.04 -12.65
CA LEU A 21 1.26 -5.19 -12.17
C LEU A 21 0.81 -4.25 -11.06
N ALA A 22 -0.43 -3.74 -11.09
CA ALA A 22 -0.98 -2.94 -10.01
C ALA A 22 -1.13 -3.74 -8.72
N VAL A 23 -1.57 -5.00 -8.82
CA VAL A 23 -1.68 -5.91 -7.66
C VAL A 23 -0.30 -6.27 -7.13
N ALA A 24 0.63 -6.62 -8.02
CA ALA A 24 2.01 -6.87 -7.63
C ALA A 24 2.63 -5.65 -6.94
N GLY A 25 2.43 -4.44 -7.48
CA GLY A 25 2.88 -3.19 -6.87
C GLY A 25 2.23 -2.88 -5.53
N SER A 26 0.97 -3.29 -5.30
CA SER A 26 0.35 -3.16 -3.98
C SER A 26 0.92 -4.11 -2.93
N ALA A 27 1.47 -5.27 -3.35
CA ALA A 27 2.05 -6.27 -2.47
C ALA A 27 3.56 -6.09 -2.27
N VAL A 28 4.27 -5.56 -3.27
CA VAL A 28 5.73 -5.35 -3.24
C VAL A 28 6.05 -3.95 -2.75
N GLY A 29 6.65 -3.84 -1.57
CA GLY A 29 7.02 -2.55 -0.98
C GLY A 29 7.88 -2.66 0.27
N LEU A 30 7.73 -1.69 1.19
CA LEU A 30 8.50 -1.58 2.44
C LEU A 30 8.46 -2.86 3.27
N GLY A 31 7.33 -3.59 3.21
CA GLY A 31 7.17 -4.87 3.89
C GLY A 31 8.25 -5.89 3.49
N ASN A 32 8.58 -5.97 2.21
CA ASN A 32 9.52 -6.95 1.68
C ASN A 32 10.98 -6.55 1.92
N PHE A 33 11.30 -5.25 1.83
CA PHE A 33 12.69 -4.78 1.92
C PHE A 33 13.13 -4.38 3.33
N LEU A 34 12.22 -3.90 4.17
CA LEU A 34 12.56 -3.45 5.53
C LEU A 34 12.01 -4.40 6.59
N ARG A 35 10.71 -4.68 6.56
CA ARG A 35 10.05 -5.44 7.63
C ARG A 35 10.45 -6.91 7.61
N PHE A 36 10.41 -7.57 6.45
CA PHE A 36 10.68 -9.00 6.33
C PHE A 36 12.11 -9.37 6.80
N PRO A 37 13.20 -8.72 6.35
CA PRO A 37 14.54 -9.05 6.83
C PRO A 37 14.69 -8.83 8.33
N SER A 38 14.14 -7.73 8.87
CA SER A 38 14.21 -7.43 10.31
C SER A 38 13.48 -8.47 11.15
N VAL A 39 12.27 -8.86 10.76
CA VAL A 39 11.47 -9.86 11.49
C VAL A 39 12.11 -11.24 11.37
N ALA A 40 12.58 -11.63 10.18
CA ALA A 40 13.25 -12.90 9.98
C ALA A 40 14.52 -13.00 10.85
N ALA A 41 15.37 -11.98 10.84
CA ALA A 41 16.59 -11.94 11.65
C ALA A 41 16.30 -12.04 13.16
N GLN A 42 15.28 -11.34 13.65
CA GLN A 42 14.88 -11.37 15.06
C GLN A 42 14.24 -12.70 15.50
N ASN A 43 13.71 -13.50 14.57
CA ASN A 43 13.01 -14.76 14.86
C ASN A 43 13.82 -16.00 14.44
N GLY A 44 15.15 -15.93 14.49
CA GLY A 44 16.01 -17.10 14.23
C GLY A 44 16.27 -17.37 12.74
N GLY A 45 16.09 -16.37 11.87
CA GLY A 45 16.48 -16.40 10.46
C GLY A 45 15.83 -17.56 9.69
N GLY A 46 16.62 -18.60 9.43
CA GLY A 46 16.13 -19.80 8.73
C GLY A 46 14.98 -20.51 9.44
N ALA A 47 14.94 -20.49 10.78
CA ALA A 47 13.84 -21.11 11.53
C ALA A 47 12.49 -20.41 11.30
N PHE A 48 12.50 -19.08 11.13
CA PHE A 48 11.31 -18.28 10.82
C PHE A 48 10.71 -18.61 9.43
N MET A 49 11.54 -19.09 8.49
CA MET A 49 11.09 -19.35 7.13
C MET A 49 10.04 -20.45 7.03
N LEU A 50 10.11 -21.47 7.89
CA LEU A 50 9.15 -22.58 7.86
C LEU A 50 7.72 -22.13 8.20
N PRO A 51 7.43 -21.51 9.37
CA PRO A 51 6.10 -20.98 9.66
C PRO A 51 5.69 -19.87 8.69
N TYR A 52 6.63 -19.06 8.18
CA TYR A 52 6.35 -18.07 7.15
C TYR A 52 5.80 -18.74 5.86
N LEU A 53 6.46 -19.76 5.33
CA LEU A 53 6.00 -20.47 4.13
C LEU A 53 4.68 -21.21 4.36
N VAL A 54 4.50 -21.85 5.52
CA VAL A 54 3.25 -22.51 5.87
C VAL A 54 2.09 -21.49 5.92
N SER A 55 2.29 -20.35 6.59
CA SER A 55 1.27 -19.30 6.63
C SER A 55 1.01 -18.66 5.27
N LEU A 56 2.02 -18.51 4.41
CA LEU A 56 1.85 -18.03 3.05
C LEU A 56 0.94 -18.96 2.25
N LEU A 57 1.16 -20.28 2.31
CA LEU A 57 0.38 -21.26 1.57
C LEU A 57 -1.03 -21.48 2.14
N LEU A 58 -1.17 -21.54 3.47
CA LEU A 58 -2.44 -21.86 4.11
C LEU A 58 -3.32 -20.65 4.39
N LEU A 59 -2.74 -19.45 4.53
CA LEU A 59 -3.47 -18.21 4.84
C LEU A 59 -3.31 -17.17 3.74
N GLY A 60 -2.07 -16.86 3.33
CA GLY A 60 -1.81 -15.80 2.36
C GLY A 60 -2.49 -16.02 1.01
N VAL A 61 -2.24 -17.16 0.36
CA VAL A 61 -2.82 -17.49 -0.96
C VAL A 61 -4.35 -17.60 -0.88
N PRO A 62 -4.97 -18.34 0.07
CA PRO A 62 -6.42 -18.42 0.16
C PRO A 62 -7.09 -17.07 0.45
N LEU A 63 -6.55 -16.26 1.36
CA LEU A 63 -7.11 -14.94 1.69
C LEU A 63 -7.03 -14.00 0.48
N MET A 64 -5.93 -14.01 -0.26
CA MET A 64 -5.81 -13.22 -1.51
C MET A 64 -6.90 -13.61 -2.52
N LEU A 65 -7.18 -14.90 -2.70
CA LEU A 65 -8.25 -15.36 -3.60
C LEU A 65 -9.64 -14.93 -3.12
N VAL A 66 -9.89 -14.97 -1.80
CA VAL A 66 -11.15 -14.49 -1.21
C VAL A 66 -11.31 -12.99 -1.44
N GLU A 67 -10.30 -12.19 -1.11
CA GLU A 67 -10.34 -10.73 -1.29
C GLU A 67 -10.56 -10.33 -2.76
N TRP A 68 -9.87 -11.00 -3.69
CA TRP A 68 -10.03 -10.76 -5.13
C TRP A 68 -11.45 -11.09 -5.61
N THR A 69 -11.99 -12.23 -5.17
CA THR A 69 -13.31 -12.70 -5.57
C THR A 69 -14.40 -11.78 -5.02
N VAL A 70 -14.31 -11.44 -3.74
CA VAL A 70 -15.26 -10.56 -3.04
C VAL A 70 -15.20 -9.13 -3.57
N GLY A 71 -14.00 -8.60 -3.82
CA GLY A 71 -13.81 -7.29 -4.43
C GLY A 71 -14.40 -7.20 -5.85
N ARG A 72 -14.20 -8.24 -6.67
CA ARG A 72 -14.78 -8.32 -8.02
C ARG A 72 -16.31 -8.44 -7.98
N TYR A 73 -16.84 -9.25 -7.07
CA TYR A 73 -18.27 -9.39 -6.84
C TYR A 73 -18.92 -8.04 -6.48
N GLY A 74 -18.43 -7.37 -5.43
CA GLY A 74 -18.97 -6.08 -5.02
C GLY A 74 -18.74 -4.97 -6.05
N GLY A 75 -17.64 -5.03 -6.80
CA GLY A 75 -17.39 -4.16 -7.96
C GLY A 75 -18.48 -4.24 -9.03
N GLY A 76 -19.08 -5.42 -9.23
CA GLY A 76 -20.25 -5.62 -10.10
C GLY A 76 -21.52 -4.88 -9.64
N PHE A 77 -21.62 -4.59 -8.34
CA PHE A 77 -22.70 -3.77 -7.75
C PHE A 77 -22.32 -2.28 -7.60
N GLY A 78 -21.12 -1.89 -8.05
CA GLY A 78 -20.63 -0.52 -7.94
C GLY A 78 -19.90 -0.21 -6.63
N HIS A 79 -19.72 -1.18 -5.73
CA HIS A 79 -19.05 -0.99 -4.45
C HIS A 79 -17.56 -1.36 -4.52
N GLY A 80 -16.68 -0.47 -4.04
CA GLY A 80 -15.22 -0.70 -4.01
C GLY A 80 -14.61 -0.83 -2.63
N THR A 81 -15.41 -0.66 -1.58
CA THR A 81 -14.95 -0.68 -0.18
C THR A 81 -15.69 -1.76 0.60
N ALA A 82 -15.04 -2.28 1.65
CA ALA A 82 -15.56 -3.38 2.44
C ALA A 82 -17.01 -3.18 2.95
N PRO A 83 -17.45 -2.00 3.47
CA PRO A 83 -18.85 -1.82 3.89
C PRO A 83 -19.85 -2.08 2.76
N GLY A 84 -19.63 -1.47 1.58
CA GLY A 84 -20.54 -1.65 0.44
C GLY A 84 -20.47 -3.05 -0.17
N ILE A 85 -19.29 -3.67 -0.17
CA ILE A 85 -19.13 -5.06 -0.62
C ILE A 85 -19.86 -6.02 0.32
N PHE A 86 -19.74 -5.84 1.63
CA PHE A 86 -20.43 -6.66 2.63
C PHE A 86 -21.95 -6.50 2.57
N GLN A 87 -22.45 -5.29 2.31
CA GLN A 87 -23.87 -5.08 2.05
C GLN A 87 -24.35 -5.82 0.80
N SER A 88 -23.50 -5.92 -0.23
CA SER A 88 -23.81 -6.69 -1.44
C SER A 88 -23.86 -8.20 -1.16
N LEU A 89 -22.98 -8.71 -0.28
CA LEU A 89 -22.95 -10.12 0.11
C LEU A 89 -24.12 -10.51 1.01
N TRP A 90 -24.50 -9.67 1.98
CA TRP A 90 -25.55 -9.97 2.94
C TRP A 90 -26.59 -8.86 3.05
N ARG A 91 -27.35 -8.67 1.97
CA ARG A 91 -28.36 -7.60 1.82
C ARG A 91 -29.41 -7.50 2.92
N LYS A 92 -29.75 -8.63 3.57
CA LYS A 92 -30.74 -8.67 4.66
C LYS A 92 -30.21 -8.14 5.99
N ASN A 93 -28.90 -8.11 6.21
CA ASN A 93 -28.31 -7.72 7.48
C ASN A 93 -27.75 -6.30 7.43
N ARG A 94 -28.53 -5.33 7.90
CA ARG A 94 -28.13 -3.91 8.00
C ARG A 94 -26.89 -3.64 8.88
N PHE A 95 -26.47 -4.59 9.71
CA PHE A 95 -25.30 -4.40 10.57
C PHE A 95 -23.98 -4.83 9.92
N ILE A 96 -24.03 -5.53 8.78
CA ILE A 96 -22.83 -6.05 8.12
C ILE A 96 -21.92 -4.94 7.60
N GLU A 97 -22.48 -3.77 7.27
CA GLU A 97 -21.73 -2.58 6.83
C GLU A 97 -20.74 -2.10 7.90
N TYR A 98 -21.15 -2.13 9.18
CA TYR A 98 -20.28 -1.72 10.29
C TYR A 98 -19.08 -2.66 10.44
N PHE A 99 -19.26 -3.95 10.16
CA PHE A 99 -18.15 -4.91 10.15
C PHE A 99 -17.15 -4.58 9.04
N GLY A 100 -17.61 -4.04 7.91
CA GLY A 100 -16.77 -3.62 6.80
C GLY A 100 -15.96 -2.35 7.08
N VAL A 101 -16.29 -1.56 8.10
CA VAL A 101 -15.58 -0.29 8.41
C VAL A 101 -14.09 -0.53 8.68
N ILE A 102 -13.73 -1.70 9.22
CA ILE A 102 -12.33 -2.08 9.42
C ILE A 102 -11.52 -2.08 8.12
N GLY A 103 -12.16 -2.38 6.98
CA GLY A 103 -11.55 -2.35 5.65
C GLY A 103 -11.35 -0.95 5.08
N ILE A 104 -11.78 0.10 5.79
CA ILE A 104 -11.46 1.50 5.50
C ILE A 104 -10.49 2.03 6.56
N PHE A 105 -10.82 1.81 7.83
CA PHE A 105 -10.03 2.33 8.95
C PHE A 105 -8.62 1.74 9.00
N GLY A 106 -8.47 0.42 8.77
CA GLY A 106 -7.17 -0.25 8.77
C GLY A 106 -6.20 0.33 7.73
N PRO A 107 -6.58 0.35 6.43
CA PRO A 107 -5.75 0.96 5.39
C PRO A 107 -5.47 2.45 5.64
N LEU A 108 -6.42 3.21 6.22
CA LEU A 108 -6.21 4.61 6.57
C LEU A 108 -5.12 4.79 7.63
N VAL A 109 -5.14 4.01 8.70
CA VAL A 109 -4.10 4.04 9.74
C VAL A 109 -2.75 3.63 9.17
N ILE A 110 -2.74 2.61 8.31
CA ILE A 110 -1.52 2.16 7.64
C ILE A 110 -0.95 3.28 6.76
N LEU A 111 -1.80 3.92 5.95
CA LEU A 111 -1.42 5.03 5.07
C LEU A 111 -0.70 6.15 5.84
N MET A 112 -1.20 6.54 7.01
CA MET A 112 -0.62 7.64 7.80
C MET A 112 0.86 7.44 8.11
N TYR A 113 1.26 6.26 8.62
CA TYR A 113 2.67 6.01 8.93
C TYR A 113 3.44 5.54 7.70
N TYR A 114 2.81 4.84 6.77
CA TYR A 114 3.48 4.26 5.61
C TYR A 114 3.98 5.35 4.66
N THR A 115 3.16 6.37 4.38
CA THR A 115 3.58 7.53 3.58
C THR A 115 4.67 8.35 4.27
N TYR A 116 4.69 8.38 5.61
CA TYR A 116 5.77 9.03 6.34
C TYR A 116 7.09 8.28 6.19
N ILE A 117 7.10 6.94 6.32
CA ILE A 117 8.31 6.14 6.10
C ILE A 117 8.75 6.19 4.63
N GLU A 118 7.80 6.17 3.68
CA GLU A 118 8.07 6.34 2.25
C GLU A 118 8.80 7.66 1.96
N SER A 119 8.42 8.75 2.64
CA SER A 119 9.11 10.04 2.50
C SER A 119 10.55 10.02 2.98
N TRP A 120 10.89 9.17 3.96
CA TRP A 120 12.27 8.98 4.37
C TRP A 120 13.08 8.32 3.28
N LEU A 121 12.51 7.36 2.55
CA LEU A 121 13.20 6.76 1.41
C LEU A 121 13.50 7.77 0.33
N LEU A 122 12.56 8.66 0.00
CA LEU A 122 12.79 9.71 -0.99
C LEU A 122 13.91 10.66 -0.52
N GLY A 123 13.87 11.10 0.74
CA GLY A 123 14.91 11.95 1.31
C GLY A 123 16.27 11.26 1.35
N TYR A 124 16.33 10.00 1.76
CA TYR A 124 17.57 9.21 1.77
C TYR A 124 18.10 8.93 0.36
N ALA A 125 17.24 8.76 -0.64
CA ALA A 125 17.66 8.61 -2.02
C ALA A 125 18.36 9.86 -2.56
N VAL A 126 17.96 11.06 -2.11
CA VAL A 126 18.65 12.31 -2.45
C VAL A 126 19.91 12.50 -1.60
N LEU A 127 19.81 12.27 -0.29
CA LEU A 127 20.91 12.45 0.65
C LEU A 127 22.05 11.45 0.42
N SER A 128 21.76 10.26 -0.11
CA SER A 128 22.79 9.26 -0.44
C SER A 128 23.76 9.72 -1.53
N LEU A 129 23.35 10.71 -2.34
CA LEU A 129 24.20 11.34 -3.34
C LEU A 129 25.16 12.38 -2.74
N THR A 130 25.03 12.70 -1.45
CA THR A 130 25.87 13.72 -0.80
C THR A 130 27.15 13.11 -0.22
N PRO A 131 28.28 13.84 -0.25
CA PRO A 131 29.53 13.37 0.38
C PRO A 131 29.39 13.09 1.87
N ARG A 132 28.47 13.79 2.55
CA ARG A 132 28.18 13.61 3.98
C ARG A 132 27.67 12.20 4.27
N TYR A 133 26.79 11.65 3.44
CA TYR A 133 26.27 10.29 3.61
C TYR A 133 27.35 9.24 3.32
N ALA A 134 28.15 9.45 2.27
CA ALA A 134 29.25 8.55 1.90
C ALA A 134 30.35 8.43 2.98
N ALA A 135 30.50 9.43 3.84
CA ALA A 135 31.46 9.43 4.94
C ALA A 135 30.99 8.61 6.17
N LEU A 136 29.72 8.22 6.24
CA LEU A 136 29.18 7.44 7.36
C LEU A 136 29.58 5.96 7.20
N THR A 137 30.39 5.45 8.11
CA THR A 137 30.90 4.05 8.02
C THR A 137 30.47 3.18 9.19
N THR A 138 30.01 3.80 10.28
CA THR A 138 29.61 3.09 11.50
C THR A 138 28.09 3.09 11.70
N GLN A 139 27.58 2.09 12.42
CA GLN A 139 26.17 2.00 12.77
C GLN A 139 25.71 3.19 13.63
N GLU A 140 26.57 3.67 14.53
CA GLU A 140 26.25 4.79 15.42
C GLU A 140 26.08 6.09 14.62
N GLU A 141 26.97 6.38 13.67
CA GLU A 141 26.87 7.52 12.77
C GLU A 141 25.59 7.48 11.93
N MET A 142 25.24 6.31 11.37
CA MET A 142 24.02 6.13 10.60
C MET A 142 22.76 6.34 11.46
N SER A 143 22.79 5.88 12.71
CA SER A 143 21.68 6.04 13.66
C SER A 143 21.47 7.50 14.05
N ARG A 144 22.57 8.23 14.29
CA ARG A 144 22.54 9.68 14.55
C ARG A 144 22.04 10.46 13.34
N PHE A 145 22.53 10.12 12.14
CA PHE A 145 22.07 10.73 10.89
C PHE A 145 20.55 10.57 10.69
N LEU A 146 19.99 9.39 10.99
CA LEU A 146 18.55 9.18 10.95
C LEU A 146 17.80 9.97 12.00
N ALA A 147 18.35 10.10 13.21
CA ALA A 147 17.74 10.92 14.26
C ALA A 147 17.69 12.40 13.85
N GLU A 148 18.78 12.93 13.29
CA GLU A 148 18.85 14.30 12.77
C GLU A 148 17.92 14.52 11.57
N TYR A 149 17.84 13.55 10.65
CA TYR A 149 16.91 13.64 9.52
C TYR A 149 15.47 13.78 10.00
N ARG A 150 15.05 12.93 10.96
CA ARG A 150 13.68 12.92 11.50
C ARG A 150 13.31 14.19 12.27
N SER A 151 14.27 14.86 12.90
CA SER A 151 14.03 16.12 13.64
C SER A 151 14.26 17.37 12.79
N GLY A 152 14.94 17.23 11.64
CA GLY A 152 15.25 18.34 10.74
C GLY A 152 14.08 18.75 9.84
N GLY A 153 14.04 20.03 9.46
CA GLY A 153 12.99 20.59 8.59
C GLY A 153 12.89 19.94 7.21
N TRP A 154 13.97 19.35 6.70
CA TRP A 154 13.99 18.63 5.42
C TRP A 154 13.03 17.44 5.38
N SER A 155 12.81 16.75 6.51
CA SER A 155 11.89 15.61 6.56
C SER A 155 10.46 16.01 6.21
N VAL A 156 10.01 17.18 6.67
CA VAL A 156 8.68 17.72 6.36
C VAL A 156 8.57 18.08 4.89
N SER A 157 9.61 18.66 4.30
CA SER A 157 9.64 18.98 2.86
C SER A 157 9.53 17.72 1.99
N PHE A 158 10.30 16.67 2.31
CA PHE A 158 10.20 15.39 1.60
C PHE A 158 8.85 14.70 1.83
N PHE A 159 8.28 14.80 3.04
CA PHE A 159 6.93 14.30 3.30
C PHE A 159 5.87 14.97 2.42
N LEU A 160 5.87 16.30 2.33
CA LEU A 160 4.93 17.03 1.48
C LEU A 160 5.12 16.68 0.00
N LEU A 161 6.36 16.50 -0.44
CA LEU A 161 6.67 16.08 -1.81
C LEU A 161 6.16 14.67 -2.11
N THR A 162 6.44 13.70 -1.23
CA THR A 162 5.96 12.31 -1.36
C THR A 162 4.44 12.24 -1.31
N PHE A 163 3.80 12.99 -0.41
CA PHE A 163 2.35 13.05 -0.31
C PHE A 163 1.75 13.64 -1.59
N ALA A 164 2.30 14.75 -2.10
CA ALA A 164 1.86 15.35 -3.35
C ALA A 164 2.05 14.40 -4.55
N ALA A 165 3.15 13.64 -4.60
CA ALA A 165 3.38 12.63 -5.63
C ALA A 165 2.32 11.53 -5.59
N ASN A 166 2.03 10.97 -4.41
CA ASN A 166 0.99 9.97 -4.22
C ASN A 166 -0.40 10.50 -4.64
N VAL A 167 -0.77 11.69 -4.19
CA VAL A 167 -2.05 12.34 -4.56
C VAL A 167 -2.11 12.58 -6.08
N SER A 168 -1.01 13.00 -6.71
CA SER A 168 -0.97 13.23 -8.15
C SER A 168 -1.29 11.94 -8.92
N VAL A 169 -0.67 10.81 -8.57
CA VAL A 169 -0.93 9.51 -9.23
C VAL A 169 -2.39 9.08 -9.03
N ILE A 170 -2.91 9.21 -7.82
CA ILE A 170 -4.30 8.80 -7.49
C ILE A 170 -5.32 9.71 -8.19
N SER A 171 -5.04 11.01 -8.32
CA SER A 171 -5.96 11.98 -8.93
C SER A 171 -6.27 11.70 -10.41
N PHE A 172 -5.38 10.99 -11.11
CA PHE A 172 -5.59 10.56 -12.49
C PHE A 172 -6.44 9.27 -12.61
N GLY A 173 -6.89 8.69 -11.50
CA GLY A 173 -7.73 7.50 -11.47
C GLY A 173 -6.98 6.19 -11.70
N VAL A 174 -7.73 5.12 -11.90
CA VAL A 174 -7.23 3.74 -12.01
C VAL A 174 -6.41 3.57 -13.29
N ARG A 175 -6.95 3.96 -14.45
CA ARG A 175 -6.32 3.67 -15.75
C ARG A 175 -5.21 4.65 -16.11
N ARG A 176 -5.44 5.96 -15.91
CA ARG A 176 -4.47 7.00 -16.29
C ARG A 176 -3.42 7.27 -15.21
N GLY A 177 -3.74 6.97 -13.95
CA GLY A 177 -2.84 7.09 -12.80
C GLY A 177 -2.17 5.77 -12.44
N ILE A 178 -2.86 4.98 -11.62
CA ILE A 178 -2.31 3.77 -10.98
C ILE A 178 -1.75 2.78 -12.00
N GLU A 179 -2.55 2.37 -12.99
CA GLU A 179 -2.12 1.38 -13.99
C GLU A 179 -0.93 1.86 -14.81
N ARG A 180 -0.90 3.14 -15.19
CA ARG A 180 0.21 3.71 -15.96
C ARG A 180 1.49 3.75 -15.13
N PHE A 181 1.39 4.16 -13.87
CA PHE A 181 2.53 4.21 -12.97
C PHE A 181 3.09 2.81 -12.71
N CYS A 182 2.24 1.83 -12.36
CA CYS A 182 2.67 0.47 -12.07
C CYS A 182 3.27 -0.25 -13.28
N ARG A 183 2.87 0.07 -14.52
CA ARG A 183 3.52 -0.48 -15.72
C ARG A 183 4.96 -0.02 -15.93
N TRP A 184 5.33 1.12 -15.35
CA TRP A 184 6.67 1.68 -15.45
C TRP A 184 7.52 1.37 -14.22
N ALA A 185 6.90 1.38 -13.03
CA ALA A 185 7.60 1.20 -11.76
C ALA A 185 7.89 -0.26 -11.39
N MET A 186 7.12 -1.21 -11.94
CA MET A 186 7.30 -2.66 -11.74
C MET A 186 8.02 -3.29 -12.92
#